data_AF-A0A7M4D974-F1
#
_entry.id   AF-A0A7M4D974-F1
#
_cell.length_a   1.000
_cell.length_b   1.000
_cell.length_c   1.000
_cell.angle_alpha   90.00
_cell.angle_beta   90.00
_cell.angle_gamma   90.00
#
_symmetry.space_group_name_H-M   'P 1'
#
loop_
_entity.id
_entity.type
_entity.pdbx_description
1 polymer ?
#
loop_
_entity_poly.entity_id
_entity_poly.type
_entity_poly.pdbx_seq_one_letter_code
_entity_poly.pdbx_strand_id
1 'polypeptide(L)'
;MKSIFKLITCSVIVLFFSNSSFTQELNRKGIQSFFKDVISNPDSYHNTPSDFSTNKLEILNDLEVYRIDSIDAVRKYAYLIAHKLTKNDTNTLLKQDVVNFLLKGFNDSNSGTCGIVSDLLKDYAKKCYDNKARNKILELLYLPPPYYHELIRLAGYVNPDSTLKSITELLLSGIIKSNEPYWAAKLALARIGDHAAMEFCMKQIKMMEVNDDLVYDYVPDLIYTHQREAFDFLIGLLNSNEKNCESSNAESTEMIVCGYRIMEYLAPVTKDFPLKISDSGDIDTNDYTEALQICRDWFLQHPDYKIINEEY
;
A
#
# COMPACT_ATOMS: atom_id res chain seq x y z
N MET A 1 -62.09 -28.96 -46.99
CA MET A 1 -60.95 -29.66 -47.62
C MET A 1 -59.75 -28.73 -47.51
N LYS A 2 -58.72 -29.18 -46.78
CA LYS A 2 -57.32 -28.70 -46.62
C LYS A 2 -56.96 -27.38 -47.34
N SER A 3 -56.32 -26.39 -46.72
CA SER A 3 -54.89 -26.47 -46.40
C SER A 3 -54.35 -25.20 -45.72
N ILE A 4 -53.68 -25.40 -44.57
CA ILE A 4 -52.47 -24.74 -44.06
C ILE A 4 -52.55 -23.27 -43.60
N PHE A 5 -52.76 -23.13 -42.28
CA PHE A 5 -52.17 -22.10 -41.43
C PHE A 5 -50.63 -22.21 -41.47
N LYS A 6 -49.94 -21.13 -41.84
CA LYS A 6 -48.52 -20.91 -41.48
C LYS A 6 -48.45 -19.72 -40.53
N LEU A 7 -48.31 -20.03 -39.25
CA LEU A 7 -47.80 -19.11 -38.23
C LEU A 7 -46.40 -18.67 -38.67
N ILE A 8 -46.20 -17.38 -38.93
CA ILE A 8 -44.87 -16.77 -38.89
C ILE A 8 -44.73 -16.21 -37.48
N THR A 9 -44.16 -17.03 -36.59
CA THR A 9 -43.56 -16.53 -35.36
C THR A 9 -42.29 -15.79 -35.74
N CYS A 10 -42.37 -14.46 -35.85
CA CYS A 10 -41.20 -13.61 -35.78
C CYS A 10 -40.65 -13.69 -34.36
N SER A 11 -39.71 -14.62 -34.15
CA SER A 11 -38.80 -14.56 -33.02
C SER A 11 -37.94 -13.32 -33.18
N VAL A 12 -38.34 -12.20 -32.57
CA VAL A 12 -37.40 -11.12 -32.27
C VAL A 12 -36.46 -11.67 -31.21
N ILE A 13 -35.37 -12.29 -31.67
CA ILE A 13 -34.17 -12.49 -30.89
C ILE A 13 -33.66 -11.08 -30.62
N VAL A 14 -34.04 -10.51 -29.48
CA VAL A 14 -33.44 -9.28 -28.98
C VAL A 14 -31.97 -9.60 -28.73
N LEU A 15 -31.11 -9.01 -29.56
CA LEU A 15 -29.67 -8.99 -29.43
C LEU A 15 -29.30 -8.43 -28.05
N PHE A 16 -29.10 -9.30 -27.06
CA PHE A 16 -28.48 -8.95 -25.77
C PHE A 16 -26.94 -8.84 -25.85
N PHE A 17 -26.36 -8.79 -27.07
CA PHE A 17 -24.92 -8.74 -27.29
C PHE A 17 -24.35 -7.35 -27.65
N SER A 18 -25.16 -6.27 -27.67
CA SER A 18 -24.68 -4.95 -28.09
C SER A 18 -24.28 -4.00 -26.95
N ASN A 19 -24.70 -4.24 -25.71
CA ASN A 19 -24.44 -3.30 -24.62
C ASN A 19 -23.00 -3.37 -24.09
N SER A 20 -22.37 -4.55 -24.08
CA SER A 20 -20.98 -4.70 -23.61
C SER A 20 -19.98 -4.02 -24.54
N SER A 21 -20.12 -4.20 -25.86
CA SER A 21 -19.22 -3.61 -26.86
C SER A 21 -19.35 -2.09 -26.96
N PHE A 22 -20.56 -1.54 -26.74
CA PHE A 22 -20.77 -0.09 -26.74
C PHE A 22 -20.15 0.60 -25.52
N THR A 23 -20.35 0.04 -24.31
CA THR A 23 -19.72 0.55 -23.08
C THR A 23 -18.20 0.43 -23.13
N GLN A 24 -17.68 -0.65 -23.73
CA GLN A 24 -16.24 -0.84 -23.98
C GLN A 24 -15.64 0.28 -24.83
N GLU A 25 -16.27 0.61 -25.95
CA GLU A 25 -15.79 1.67 -26.86
C GLU A 25 -15.84 3.06 -26.20
N LEU A 26 -16.86 3.31 -25.38
CA LEU A 26 -16.99 4.55 -24.60
C LEU A 26 -15.87 4.70 -23.57
N ASN A 27 -15.58 3.66 -22.78
CA ASN A 27 -14.51 3.70 -21.79
C ASN A 27 -13.15 3.92 -22.45
N ARG A 28 -12.89 3.25 -23.58
CA ARG A 28 -11.65 3.42 -24.34
C ARG A 28 -11.49 4.84 -24.88
N LYS A 29 -12.55 5.42 -25.47
CA LYS A 29 -12.57 6.82 -25.92
C LYS A 29 -12.35 7.79 -24.77
N GLY A 30 -12.93 7.52 -23.60
CA GLY A 30 -12.74 8.32 -22.39
C GLY A 30 -11.28 8.35 -21.95
N ILE A 31 -10.62 7.19 -21.88
CA ILE A 31 -9.20 7.09 -21.52
C ILE A 31 -8.30 7.76 -22.56
N GLN A 32 -8.55 7.55 -23.85
CA GLN A 32 -7.81 8.22 -24.91
C GLN A 32 -7.96 9.74 -24.85
N SER A 33 -9.19 10.23 -24.61
CA SER A 33 -9.46 11.65 -24.45
C SER A 33 -8.75 12.22 -23.23
N PHE A 34 -8.75 11.49 -22.11
CA PHE A 34 -8.03 11.88 -20.90
C PHE A 34 -6.53 12.01 -21.16
N PHE A 35 -5.90 10.99 -21.76
CA PHE A 35 -4.46 11.08 -22.04
C PHE A 35 -4.12 12.13 -23.09
N LYS A 36 -5.00 12.40 -24.06
CA LYS A 36 -4.81 13.52 -24.99
C LYS A 36 -4.79 14.87 -24.25
N ASP A 37 -5.60 15.03 -23.21
CA ASP A 37 -5.59 16.24 -22.38
C ASP A 37 -4.33 16.33 -21.52
N VAL A 38 -3.91 15.23 -20.88
CA VAL A 38 -2.64 15.17 -20.14
C VAL A 38 -1.45 15.51 -21.03
N ILE A 39 -1.40 14.98 -22.27
CA ILE A 39 -0.37 15.30 -23.26
C ILE A 39 -0.39 16.78 -23.62
N SER A 40 -1.57 17.37 -23.74
CA SER A 40 -1.72 18.78 -24.13
C SER A 40 -1.38 19.75 -22.99
N ASN A 41 -1.57 19.32 -21.74
CA ASN A 41 -1.42 20.14 -20.53
C ASN A 41 -0.67 19.38 -19.41
N PRO A 42 0.60 18.97 -19.61
CA PRO A 42 1.28 18.03 -18.71
C PRO A 42 1.49 18.56 -17.28
N ASP A 43 1.64 19.86 -17.11
CA ASP A 43 1.87 20.50 -15.80
C ASP A 43 0.58 20.76 -15.01
N SER A 44 -0.59 20.52 -15.61
CA SER A 44 -1.88 20.75 -14.96
C SER A 44 -2.30 19.57 -14.08
N TYR A 45 -3.12 19.85 -13.07
CA TYR A 45 -3.81 18.80 -12.33
C TYR A 45 -4.94 18.21 -13.18
N HIS A 46 -5.02 16.88 -13.22
CA HIS A 46 -6.02 16.15 -13.99
C HIS A 46 -6.78 15.18 -13.09
N ASN A 47 -8.12 15.23 -13.17
CA ASN A 47 -8.96 14.25 -12.49
C ASN A 47 -8.92 12.92 -13.23
N THR A 48 -8.44 11.87 -12.57
CA THR A 48 -8.45 10.52 -13.17
C THR A 48 -9.89 10.06 -13.40
N PRO A 49 -10.19 9.40 -14.55
CA PRO A 49 -11.50 8.81 -14.78
C PRO A 49 -11.89 7.86 -13.63
N SER A 50 -13.18 7.79 -13.29
CA SER A 50 -13.66 7.06 -12.10
C SER A 50 -14.62 5.91 -12.39
N ASP A 51 -15.21 5.85 -13.59
CA ASP A 51 -16.10 4.76 -13.97
C ASP A 51 -15.35 3.73 -14.82
N PHE A 52 -14.96 2.63 -14.18
CA PHE A 52 -14.31 1.48 -14.83
C PHE A 52 -15.15 0.21 -14.64
N SER A 53 -16.46 0.35 -14.52
CA SER A 53 -17.38 -0.72 -14.10
C SER A 53 -17.40 -1.96 -15.00
N THR A 54 -16.90 -1.85 -16.23
CA THR A 54 -16.70 -2.97 -17.17
C THR A 54 -15.33 -2.92 -17.88
N ASN A 55 -14.79 -4.09 -18.23
CA ASN A 55 -13.59 -4.27 -19.08
C ASN A 55 -12.25 -3.78 -18.50
N LYS A 56 -12.09 -3.86 -17.18
CA LYS A 56 -10.87 -3.42 -16.46
C LYS A 56 -9.57 -4.02 -16.98
N LEU A 57 -9.56 -5.31 -17.35
CA LEU A 57 -8.36 -5.97 -17.88
C LEU A 57 -7.93 -5.41 -19.25
N GLU A 58 -8.88 -5.11 -20.12
CA GLU A 58 -8.59 -4.50 -21.42
C GLU A 58 -8.08 -3.07 -21.25
N ILE A 59 -8.67 -2.32 -20.32
CA ILE A 59 -8.19 -1.00 -19.95
C ILE A 59 -6.74 -1.09 -19.47
N LEU A 60 -6.42 -2.04 -18.57
CA LEU A 60 -5.05 -2.25 -18.10
C LEU A 60 -4.08 -2.52 -19.26
N ASN A 61 -4.49 -3.32 -20.24
CA ASN A 61 -3.67 -3.58 -21.44
C ASN A 61 -3.49 -2.32 -22.29
N ASP A 62 -4.54 -1.52 -22.47
CA ASP A 62 -4.47 -0.24 -23.18
C ASP A 62 -3.57 0.78 -22.47
N LEU A 63 -3.34 0.65 -21.15
CA LEU A 63 -2.44 1.55 -20.41
C LEU A 63 -0.95 1.34 -20.72
N GLU A 64 -0.57 0.21 -21.32
CA GLU A 64 0.86 -0.10 -21.56
C GLU A 64 1.52 0.91 -22.51
N VAL A 65 0.77 1.47 -23.47
CA VAL A 65 1.31 2.48 -24.40
C VAL A 65 1.63 3.80 -23.68
N TYR A 66 0.84 4.16 -22.66
CA TYR A 66 1.03 5.39 -21.88
C TYR A 66 2.12 5.22 -20.82
N ARG A 67 2.35 4.00 -20.35
CA ARG A 67 3.40 3.68 -19.38
C ARG A 67 4.83 3.96 -19.89
N ILE A 68 5.02 3.96 -21.20
CA ILE A 68 6.33 4.20 -21.84
C ILE A 68 6.38 5.56 -22.57
N ASP A 69 5.40 6.42 -22.33
CA ASP A 69 5.33 7.75 -22.94
C ASP A 69 6.54 8.61 -22.53
N SER A 70 6.97 9.52 -23.41
CA SER A 70 8.07 10.43 -23.11
C SER A 70 7.71 11.45 -22.03
N ILE A 71 6.43 11.75 -21.84
CA ILE A 71 5.91 12.69 -20.83
C ILE A 71 5.73 11.94 -19.50
N ASP A 72 6.39 12.41 -18.45
CA ASP A 72 6.31 11.82 -17.11
C ASP A 72 4.91 11.88 -16.49
N ALA A 73 4.17 12.99 -16.70
CA ALA A 73 2.78 13.10 -16.29
C ALA A 73 1.90 11.99 -16.88
N VAL A 74 2.10 11.64 -18.16
CA VAL A 74 1.37 10.55 -18.83
C VAL A 74 1.69 9.21 -18.17
N ARG A 75 2.97 8.91 -17.94
CA ARG A 75 3.38 7.67 -17.25
C ARG A 75 2.81 7.59 -15.84
N LYS A 76 2.90 8.67 -15.05
CA LYS A 76 2.31 8.79 -13.71
C LYS A 76 0.83 8.45 -13.71
N TYR A 77 0.04 9.05 -14.60
CA TYR A 77 -1.39 8.78 -14.66
C TYR A 77 -1.72 7.37 -15.14
N ALA A 78 -0.88 6.74 -15.97
CA ALA A 78 -1.05 5.33 -16.32
C ALA A 78 -1.01 4.42 -15.07
N TYR A 79 -0.07 4.65 -14.16
CA TYR A 79 0.02 3.91 -12.90
C TYR A 79 -1.16 4.22 -11.95
N LEU A 80 -1.55 5.48 -11.81
CA LEU A 80 -2.68 5.88 -10.96
C LEU A 80 -4.01 5.28 -11.45
N ILE A 81 -4.24 5.29 -12.77
CA ILE A 81 -5.43 4.66 -13.35
C ILE A 81 -5.39 3.16 -13.13
N ALA A 82 -4.26 2.49 -13.39
CA ALA A 82 -4.11 1.05 -13.19
C ALA A 82 -4.48 0.64 -11.74
N HIS A 83 -3.96 1.36 -10.74
CA HIS A 83 -4.32 1.14 -9.34
C HIS A 83 -5.82 1.33 -9.09
N LYS A 84 -6.40 2.41 -9.63
CA LYS A 84 -7.82 2.73 -9.48
C LYS A 84 -8.76 1.68 -10.09
N LEU A 85 -8.33 0.91 -11.09
CA LEU A 85 -9.11 -0.23 -11.61
C LEU A 85 -9.45 -1.24 -10.52
N THR A 86 -8.56 -1.41 -9.55
CA THR A 86 -8.71 -2.40 -8.46
C THR A 86 -9.32 -1.84 -7.19
N LYS A 87 -9.61 -0.54 -7.14
CA LYS A 87 -10.26 0.08 -5.99
C LYS A 87 -11.64 -0.56 -5.78
N ASN A 88 -11.88 -1.07 -4.57
CA ASN A 88 -13.09 -1.81 -4.18
C ASN A 88 -13.37 -3.09 -5.00
N ASP A 89 -12.40 -3.58 -5.78
CA ASP A 89 -12.53 -4.82 -6.54
C ASP A 89 -12.12 -6.03 -5.69
N THR A 90 -12.82 -7.16 -5.83
CA THR A 90 -12.51 -8.42 -5.12
C THR A 90 -11.76 -9.43 -5.98
N ASN A 91 -11.58 -9.15 -7.28
CA ASN A 91 -10.90 -10.02 -8.24
C ASN A 91 -9.38 -10.01 -8.01
N THR A 92 -8.89 -11.07 -7.36
CA THR A 92 -7.46 -11.27 -7.09
C THR A 92 -6.62 -11.34 -8.37
N LEU A 93 -7.12 -11.92 -9.48
CA LEU A 93 -6.35 -12.03 -10.72
C LEU A 93 -6.10 -10.64 -11.33
N LEU A 94 -7.14 -9.80 -11.37
CA LEU A 94 -6.98 -8.41 -11.81
C LEU A 94 -5.99 -7.64 -10.93
N LYS A 95 -6.05 -7.84 -9.60
CA LYS A 95 -5.07 -7.24 -8.68
C LYS A 95 -3.64 -7.72 -8.95
N GLN A 96 -3.44 -9.00 -9.25
CA GLN A 96 -2.14 -9.54 -9.64
C GLN A 96 -1.62 -8.92 -10.94
N ASP A 97 -2.48 -8.75 -11.94
CA ASP A 97 -2.11 -8.09 -13.20
C ASP A 97 -1.72 -6.62 -12.96
N VAL A 98 -2.47 -5.90 -12.12
CA VAL A 98 -2.15 -4.51 -11.76
C VAL A 98 -0.85 -4.43 -10.96
N VAL A 99 -0.60 -5.29 -9.98
CA VAL A 99 0.67 -5.33 -9.24
C VAL A 99 1.85 -5.54 -10.20
N ASN A 100 1.73 -6.46 -11.16
CA ASN A 100 2.74 -6.67 -12.19
C ASN A 100 2.93 -5.45 -13.10
N PHE A 101 1.87 -4.70 -13.38
CA PHE A 101 1.96 -3.43 -14.12
C PHE A 101 2.68 -2.36 -13.31
N LEU A 102 2.29 -2.17 -12.04
CA LEU A 102 2.88 -1.20 -11.12
C LEU A 102 4.38 -1.47 -10.91
N LEU A 103 4.81 -2.72 -10.69
CA LEU A 103 6.23 -3.06 -10.49
C LEU A 103 7.16 -2.61 -11.63
N LYS A 104 6.65 -2.36 -12.83
CA LYS A 104 7.44 -1.78 -13.93
C LYS A 104 7.88 -0.34 -13.65
N GLY A 105 7.15 0.39 -12.81
CA GLY A 105 7.38 1.80 -12.47
C GLY A 105 8.51 2.05 -11.48
N PHE A 106 9.03 1.01 -10.81
CA PHE A 106 10.25 1.16 -10.00
C PHE A 106 11.44 1.65 -10.84
N ASN A 107 11.49 1.30 -12.13
CA ASN A 107 12.55 1.72 -13.05
C ASN A 107 12.14 2.90 -13.95
N ASP A 108 11.13 3.70 -13.54
CA ASP A 108 10.79 4.92 -14.27
C ASP A 108 11.96 5.92 -14.23
N SER A 109 12.11 6.71 -15.29
CA SER A 109 13.14 7.74 -15.35
C SER A 109 12.84 8.95 -14.45
N ASN A 110 11.57 9.14 -14.07
CA ASN A 110 11.13 10.16 -13.13
C ASN A 110 11.02 9.56 -11.72
N SER A 111 11.83 10.06 -10.78
CA SER A 111 11.83 9.57 -9.39
C SER A 111 10.49 9.79 -8.68
N GLY A 112 9.74 10.85 -8.99
CA GLY A 112 8.39 11.07 -8.46
C GLY A 112 7.43 9.96 -8.85
N THR A 113 7.53 9.43 -10.07
CA THR A 113 6.75 8.26 -10.51
C THR A 113 7.17 6.99 -9.76
N CYS A 114 8.48 6.78 -9.52
CA CYS A 114 8.96 5.68 -8.69
C CYS A 114 8.34 5.72 -7.28
N GLY A 115 8.35 6.90 -6.64
CA GLY A 115 7.78 7.10 -5.30
C GLY A 115 6.27 6.82 -5.24
N ILE A 116 5.51 7.34 -6.22
CA ILE A 116 4.07 7.04 -6.32
C ILE A 116 3.84 5.54 -6.45
N VAL A 117 4.57 4.86 -7.33
CA VAL A 117 4.42 3.43 -7.54
C VAL A 117 4.79 2.62 -6.29
N SER A 118 5.83 3.01 -5.55
CA SER A 118 6.16 2.35 -4.29
C SER A 118 5.05 2.47 -3.26
N ASP A 119 4.37 3.61 -3.18
CA ASP A 119 3.25 3.80 -2.26
C ASP A 119 2.01 3.02 -2.70
N LEU A 120 1.63 3.09 -3.98
CA LEU A 120 0.48 2.35 -4.52
C LEU A 120 0.61 0.83 -4.32
N LEU A 121 1.83 0.30 -4.32
CA LEU A 121 2.06 -1.12 -4.09
C LEU A 121 1.74 -1.54 -2.65
N LYS A 122 1.83 -0.65 -1.64
CA LYS A 122 1.56 -0.98 -0.23
C LYS A 122 0.08 -1.36 0.01
N ASP A 123 -0.83 -0.92 -0.86
CA ASP A 123 -2.28 -1.19 -0.76
C ASP A 123 -2.70 -2.63 -1.13
N TYR A 124 -1.77 -3.45 -1.61
CA TYR A 124 -2.06 -4.80 -2.07
C TYR A 124 -1.69 -5.86 -1.04
N ALA A 125 -2.65 -6.72 -0.69
CA ALA A 125 -2.40 -7.88 0.17
C ALA A 125 -1.35 -8.84 -0.45
N LYS A 126 -0.57 -9.56 0.38
CA LYS A 126 0.50 -10.49 -0.05
C LYS A 126 0.10 -11.49 -1.15
N LYS A 127 -1.16 -11.94 -1.17
CA LYS A 127 -1.71 -12.86 -2.18
C LYS A 127 -1.83 -12.26 -3.59
N CYS A 128 -1.81 -10.93 -3.70
CA CYS A 128 -1.83 -10.21 -4.97
C CYS A 128 -0.44 -10.17 -5.63
N TYR A 129 0.61 -10.63 -4.95
CA TYR A 129 1.95 -10.81 -5.52
C TYR A 129 2.09 -12.25 -5.96
N ASP A 130 1.79 -12.49 -7.23
CA ASP A 130 2.02 -13.79 -7.87
C ASP A 130 3.52 -14.09 -8.02
N ASN A 131 3.85 -15.27 -8.54
CA ASN A 131 5.25 -15.68 -8.71
C ASN A 131 6.03 -14.74 -9.65
N LYS A 132 5.35 -14.15 -10.64
CA LYS A 132 5.96 -13.18 -11.56
C LYS A 132 6.35 -11.90 -10.82
N ALA A 133 5.45 -11.34 -10.02
CA ALA A 133 5.69 -10.16 -9.20
C ALA A 133 6.82 -10.41 -8.18
N ARG A 134 6.77 -11.55 -7.49
CA ARG A 134 7.78 -12.00 -6.52
C ARG A 134 9.18 -12.08 -7.13
N ASN A 135 9.30 -12.72 -8.29
CA ASN A 135 10.57 -12.81 -9.01
C ASN A 135 11.06 -11.43 -9.48
N LYS A 136 10.15 -10.56 -9.92
CA LYS A 136 10.51 -9.21 -10.34
C LYS A 136 11.03 -8.36 -9.17
N ILE A 137 10.42 -8.46 -7.99
CA ILE A 137 10.91 -7.79 -6.77
C ILE A 137 12.34 -8.24 -6.46
N LEU A 138 12.62 -9.55 -6.49
CA LEU A 138 13.97 -10.08 -6.26
C LEU A 138 14.97 -9.57 -7.31
N GLU A 139 14.60 -9.52 -8.58
CA GLU A 139 15.44 -8.95 -9.65
C GLU A 139 15.78 -7.48 -9.39
N LEU A 140 14.77 -6.69 -9.03
CA LEU A 140 14.93 -5.25 -8.75
C LEU A 140 15.85 -5.00 -7.55
N LEU A 141 15.96 -5.93 -6.60
CA LEU A 141 16.88 -5.76 -5.46
C LEU A 141 18.35 -5.65 -5.89
N TYR A 142 18.73 -6.25 -7.03
CA TYR A 142 20.10 -6.19 -7.56
C TYR A 142 20.34 -4.99 -8.49
N LEU A 143 19.29 -4.22 -8.80
CA LEU A 143 19.35 -3.03 -9.66
C LEU A 143 18.69 -1.85 -8.91
N PRO A 144 19.40 -1.19 -7.98
CA PRO A 144 18.80 -0.23 -7.06
C PRO A 144 18.07 0.92 -7.78
N PRO A 145 16.74 1.01 -7.69
CA PRO A 145 15.98 2.13 -8.27
C PRO A 145 16.02 3.37 -7.35
N PRO A 146 15.50 4.52 -7.80
CA PRO A 146 15.01 5.53 -6.86
C PRO A 146 14.07 4.88 -5.83
N TYR A 147 14.07 5.37 -4.58
CA TYR A 147 13.29 4.79 -3.46
C TYR A 147 13.63 3.32 -3.17
N TYR A 148 14.92 2.96 -3.27
CA TYR A 148 15.39 1.59 -3.02
C TYR A 148 15.00 1.05 -1.64
N HIS A 149 14.94 1.90 -0.61
CA HIS A 149 14.51 1.52 0.73
C HIS A 149 13.05 0.99 0.74
N GLU A 150 12.15 1.58 -0.05
CA GLU A 150 10.78 1.12 -0.18
C GLU A 150 10.69 -0.23 -0.89
N LEU A 151 11.50 -0.44 -1.93
CA LEU A 151 11.59 -1.74 -2.60
C LEU A 151 12.07 -2.83 -1.62
N ILE A 152 13.07 -2.53 -0.79
CA ILE A 152 13.58 -3.47 0.21
C ILE A 152 12.49 -3.82 1.23
N ARG A 153 11.73 -2.83 1.73
CA ARG A 153 10.60 -3.07 2.63
C ARG A 153 9.48 -3.85 1.94
N LEU A 154 9.20 -3.58 0.67
CA LEU A 154 8.25 -4.36 -0.12
C LEU A 154 8.70 -5.83 -0.24
N ALA A 155 9.98 -6.08 -0.47
CA ALA A 155 10.52 -7.44 -0.48
C ALA A 155 10.34 -8.13 0.88
N GLY A 156 10.61 -7.45 1.99
CA GLY A 156 10.35 -7.97 3.35
C GLY A 156 8.88 -8.28 3.61
N TYR A 157 7.97 -7.46 3.11
CA TYR A 157 6.53 -7.66 3.23
C TYR A 157 6.05 -8.87 2.43
N VAL A 158 6.35 -8.90 1.12
CA VAL A 158 5.92 -9.96 0.20
C VAL A 158 6.58 -11.29 0.56
N ASN A 159 7.83 -11.22 1.03
CA ASN A 159 8.66 -12.33 1.47
C ASN A 159 8.65 -13.54 0.51
N PRO A 160 9.10 -13.39 -0.75
CA PRO A 160 9.43 -14.57 -1.55
C PRO A 160 10.52 -15.43 -0.89
N ASP A 161 10.53 -16.74 -1.15
CA ASP A 161 11.38 -17.73 -0.46
C ASP A 161 12.89 -17.38 -0.40
N SER A 162 13.39 -16.59 -1.35
CA SER A 162 14.79 -16.17 -1.43
C SER A 162 15.10 -14.80 -0.81
N THR A 163 14.13 -14.09 -0.24
CA THR A 163 14.30 -12.71 0.24
C THR A 163 15.39 -12.59 1.29
N LEU A 164 15.35 -13.46 2.31
CA LEU A 164 16.34 -13.45 3.39
C LEU A 164 17.75 -13.62 2.83
N LYS A 165 17.94 -14.59 1.92
CA LYS A 165 19.22 -14.83 1.26
C LYS A 165 19.66 -13.62 0.43
N SER A 166 18.79 -13.10 -0.44
CA SER A 166 19.11 -11.97 -1.33
C SER A 166 19.48 -10.71 -0.55
N ILE A 167 18.68 -10.29 0.45
CA ILE A 167 18.99 -9.10 1.25
C ILE A 167 20.30 -9.28 2.02
N THR A 168 20.54 -10.47 2.59
CA THR A 168 21.79 -10.77 3.30
C THR A 168 23.00 -10.70 2.38
N GLU A 169 22.93 -11.29 1.18
CA GLU A 169 23.99 -11.21 0.17
C GLU A 169 24.27 -9.76 -0.26
N LEU A 170 23.22 -8.95 -0.43
CA LEU A 170 23.33 -7.54 -0.82
C LEU A 170 23.94 -6.66 0.28
N LEU A 171 23.67 -6.96 1.55
CA LEU A 171 24.34 -6.34 2.70
C LEU A 171 25.83 -6.73 2.75
N LEU A 172 26.14 -8.02 2.60
CA LEU A 172 27.52 -8.53 2.68
C LEU A 172 28.39 -8.05 1.51
N SER A 173 27.82 -7.94 0.31
CA SER A 173 28.52 -7.42 -0.87
C SER A 173 28.68 -5.89 -0.86
N GLY A 174 28.01 -5.19 0.06
CA GLY A 174 28.05 -3.73 0.15
C GLY A 174 27.26 -3.00 -0.93
N ILE A 175 26.35 -3.69 -1.63
CA ILE A 175 25.36 -3.03 -2.51
C ILE A 175 24.39 -2.22 -1.65
N ILE A 176 23.87 -2.81 -0.57
CA ILE A 176 23.11 -2.09 0.46
C ILE A 176 24.10 -1.56 1.50
N LYS A 177 24.43 -0.27 1.41
CA LYS A 177 25.41 0.37 2.32
C LYS A 177 25.03 1.75 2.86
N SER A 178 24.15 2.47 2.17
CA SER A 178 23.68 3.77 2.62
C SER A 178 22.71 3.62 3.80
N ASN A 179 22.72 4.58 4.73
CA ASN A 179 21.98 4.50 5.99
C ASN A 179 20.50 4.10 5.83
N GLU A 180 19.78 4.76 4.93
CA GLU A 180 18.34 4.52 4.74
C GLU A 180 18.04 3.13 4.13
N PRO A 181 18.61 2.71 2.98
CA PRO A 181 18.52 1.31 2.51
C PRO A 181 19.02 0.26 3.50
N TYR A 182 20.06 0.57 4.29
CA TYR A 182 20.57 -0.34 5.32
C TYR A 182 19.55 -0.55 6.43
N TRP A 183 18.95 0.53 6.92
CA TRP A 183 17.88 0.48 7.91
C TRP A 183 16.65 -0.29 7.38
N ALA A 184 16.21 0.01 6.15
CA ALA A 184 15.14 -0.71 5.49
C ALA A 184 15.43 -2.22 5.35
N ALA A 185 16.68 -2.61 5.06
CA ALA A 185 17.08 -4.02 5.02
C ALA A 185 16.99 -4.69 6.39
N LYS A 186 17.33 -3.99 7.48
CA LYS A 186 17.17 -4.51 8.84
C LYS A 186 15.69 -4.68 9.20
N LEU A 187 14.85 -3.71 8.88
CA LEU A 187 13.41 -3.83 9.07
C LEU A 187 12.80 -4.98 8.26
N ALA A 188 13.17 -5.11 6.98
CA ALA A 188 12.68 -6.17 6.12
C ALA A 188 13.08 -7.57 6.64
N LEU A 189 14.33 -7.75 7.07
CA LEU A 189 14.80 -8.99 7.68
C LEU A 189 14.08 -9.28 9.00
N ALA A 190 13.90 -8.27 9.86
CA ALA A 190 13.15 -8.38 11.10
C ALA A 190 11.70 -8.82 10.84
N ARG A 191 11.04 -8.26 9.82
CA ARG A 191 9.69 -8.66 9.41
C ARG A 191 9.62 -10.13 8.97
N ILE A 192 10.65 -10.62 8.28
CA ILE A 192 10.74 -12.02 7.85
C ILE A 192 10.97 -12.97 9.04
N GLY A 193 11.37 -12.45 10.20
CA GLY A 193 11.63 -13.21 11.43
C GLY A 193 13.12 -13.43 11.71
N ASP A 194 14.01 -12.66 11.08
CA ASP A 194 15.44 -12.67 11.42
C ASP A 194 15.67 -12.01 12.79
N HIS A 195 15.99 -12.82 13.80
CA HIS A 195 16.15 -12.36 15.18
C HIS A 195 17.30 -11.36 15.34
N ALA A 196 18.41 -11.52 14.62
CA ALA A 196 19.55 -10.62 14.74
C ALA A 196 19.23 -9.23 14.18
N ALA A 197 18.46 -9.15 13.10
CA ALA A 197 17.95 -7.90 12.56
C ALA A 197 16.94 -7.25 13.52
N MET A 198 16.03 -8.04 14.12
CA MET A 198 15.09 -7.52 15.11
C MET A 198 15.81 -6.94 16.33
N GLU A 199 16.78 -7.67 16.89
CA GLU A 199 17.60 -7.23 18.02
C GLU A 199 18.34 -5.93 17.69
N PHE A 200 18.90 -5.83 16.48
CA PHE A 200 19.54 -4.61 16.00
C PHE A 200 18.56 -3.42 16.00
N CYS A 201 17.38 -3.57 15.40
CA CYS A 201 16.37 -2.52 15.33
C CYS A 201 15.93 -2.08 16.73
N MET A 202 15.59 -3.03 17.61
CA MET A 202 15.17 -2.72 18.98
C MET A 202 16.27 -2.04 19.78
N LYS A 203 17.54 -2.44 19.61
CA LYS A 203 18.66 -1.80 20.29
C LYS A 203 18.79 -0.34 19.89
N GLN A 204 18.64 -0.01 18.61
CA GLN A 204 18.72 1.38 18.17
C GLN A 204 17.58 2.21 18.76
N ILE A 205 16.34 1.72 18.65
CA ILE A 205 15.15 2.48 19.06
C ILE A 205 15.06 2.63 20.59
N LYS A 206 15.38 1.58 21.36
CA LYS A 206 15.37 1.64 22.84
C LYS A 206 16.39 2.63 23.42
N MET A 207 17.36 3.10 22.63
CA MET A 207 18.33 4.11 23.05
C MET A 207 17.85 5.56 22.80
N MET A 208 16.74 5.73 22.08
CA MET A 208 16.20 7.03 21.73
C MET A 208 15.32 7.58 22.84
N GLU A 209 15.23 8.90 22.92
CA GLU A 209 14.25 9.57 23.78
C GLU A 209 12.85 9.40 23.18
N VAL A 210 11.84 9.24 24.04
CA VAL A 210 10.45 9.13 23.60
C VAL A 210 9.91 10.54 23.39
N ASN A 211 9.79 10.96 22.13
CA ASN A 211 9.30 12.25 21.67
C ASN A 211 8.63 12.13 20.28
N ASP A 212 8.28 13.25 19.65
CA ASP A 212 7.69 13.25 18.31
C ASP A 212 8.56 12.57 17.25
N ASP A 213 9.88 12.76 17.27
CA ASP A 213 10.79 12.11 16.30
C ASP A 213 10.70 10.58 16.42
N LEU A 214 10.72 10.03 17.64
CA LEU A 214 10.52 8.59 17.84
C LEU A 214 9.15 8.15 17.32
N VAL A 215 8.11 8.92 17.63
CA VAL A 215 6.73 8.58 17.30
C VAL A 215 6.47 8.60 15.79
N TYR A 216 6.89 9.64 15.08
CA TYR A 216 6.59 9.76 13.65
C TYR A 216 7.56 8.98 12.77
N ASP A 217 8.84 8.86 13.15
CA ASP A 217 9.83 8.23 12.29
C ASP A 217 10.01 6.73 12.59
N TYR A 218 9.90 6.31 13.87
CA TYR A 218 10.28 4.95 14.27
C TYR A 218 9.11 4.05 14.69
N VAL A 219 7.99 4.59 15.16
CA VAL A 219 6.80 3.75 15.42
C VAL A 219 6.28 3.09 14.15
N PRO A 220 6.13 3.77 12.98
CA PRO A 220 5.72 3.11 11.75
C PRO A 220 6.68 1.98 11.33
N ASP A 221 7.97 2.15 11.58
CA ASP A 221 8.98 1.15 11.28
C ASP A 221 8.86 -0.09 12.18
N LEU A 222 8.58 0.11 13.47
CA LEU A 222 8.27 -0.99 14.39
C LEU A 222 6.99 -1.73 14.02
N ILE A 223 5.94 -0.99 13.67
CA ILE A 223 4.67 -1.56 13.20
C ILE A 223 4.91 -2.41 11.96
N TYR A 224 5.67 -1.90 10.99
CA TYR A 224 6.06 -2.63 9.78
C TYR A 224 6.79 -3.96 10.06
N THR A 225 7.43 -4.16 11.21
CA THR A 225 8.05 -5.48 11.48
C THR A 225 7.02 -6.59 11.74
N HIS A 226 5.81 -6.23 12.20
CA HIS A 226 4.79 -7.18 12.69
C HIS A 226 5.33 -8.18 13.72
N GLN A 227 6.43 -7.83 14.41
CA GLN A 227 7.03 -8.66 15.43
C GLN A 227 6.44 -8.32 16.79
N ARG A 228 6.10 -9.37 17.54
CA ARG A 228 5.50 -9.26 18.86
C ARG A 228 6.34 -8.40 19.82
N GLU A 229 7.67 -8.52 19.76
CA GLU A 229 8.58 -7.71 20.58
C GLU A 229 8.42 -6.20 20.33
N ALA A 230 8.25 -5.79 19.07
CA ALA A 230 8.05 -4.40 18.69
C ALA A 230 6.73 -3.87 19.28
N PHE A 231 5.65 -4.63 19.13
CA PHE A 231 4.33 -4.25 19.64
C PHE A 231 4.30 -4.21 21.17
N ASP A 232 4.91 -5.18 21.86
CA ASP A 232 5.00 -5.16 23.32
C ASP A 232 5.78 -3.93 23.83
N PHE A 233 6.83 -3.51 23.12
CA PHE A 233 7.53 -2.25 23.41
C PHE A 233 6.63 -1.03 23.21
N LEU A 234 5.91 -0.95 22.08
CA LEU A 234 4.97 0.13 21.80
C LEU A 234 3.84 0.20 22.83
N ILE A 235 3.31 -0.93 23.29
CA ILE A 235 2.31 -1.01 24.36
C ILE A 235 2.92 -0.52 25.69
N GLY A 236 4.21 -0.78 25.94
CA GLY A 236 4.93 -0.18 27.06
C GLY A 236 4.92 1.35 26.99
N LEU A 237 5.22 1.92 25.82
CA LEU A 237 5.20 3.36 25.59
C LEU A 237 3.77 3.95 25.67
N LEU A 238 2.76 3.23 25.16
CA LEU A 238 1.35 3.59 25.25
C LEU A 238 0.91 3.83 26.70
N ASN A 239 1.44 3.05 27.65
CA ASN A 239 1.15 3.14 29.08
C ASN A 239 1.94 4.24 29.81
N SER A 240 2.88 4.92 29.16
CA SER A 240 3.59 6.06 29.74
C SER A 240 2.68 7.28 29.87
N ASN A 241 2.85 8.06 30.94
CA ASN A 241 2.18 9.34 31.13
C ASN A 241 3.12 10.54 30.91
N GLU A 242 4.33 10.30 30.40
CA GLU A 242 5.27 11.36 30.04
C GLU A 242 4.72 12.20 28.88
N LYS A 243 4.86 13.52 29.03
CA LYS A 243 4.34 14.51 28.09
C LYS A 243 5.49 15.06 27.25
N ASN A 244 5.89 14.29 26.24
CA ASN A 244 7.05 14.59 25.39
C ASN A 244 6.70 14.71 23.90
N CYS A 245 5.41 14.68 23.54
CA CYS A 245 4.96 14.85 22.16
C CYS A 245 4.14 16.13 21.98
N GLU A 246 4.13 16.72 20.79
CA GLU A 246 3.42 17.95 20.47
C GLU A 246 1.92 17.72 20.22
N SER A 247 1.11 18.71 20.60
CA SER A 247 -0.33 18.72 20.33
C SER A 247 -0.62 18.80 18.83
N SER A 248 -1.68 18.13 18.37
CA SER A 248 -2.23 18.34 17.02
C SER A 248 -2.75 19.77 16.81
N ASN A 249 -3.04 20.50 17.88
CA ASN A 249 -3.49 21.88 17.78
C ASN A 249 -2.29 22.79 17.53
N ALA A 250 -2.16 23.31 16.32
CA ALA A 250 -1.08 24.22 15.92
C ALA A 250 -1.02 25.53 16.75
N GLU A 251 -2.10 25.88 17.45
CA GLU A 251 -2.13 27.05 18.35
C GLU A 251 -1.70 26.71 19.79
N SER A 252 -1.50 25.43 20.09
CA SER A 252 -1.07 24.95 21.40
C SER A 252 0.40 24.56 21.38
N THR A 253 1.17 25.09 22.31
CA THR A 253 2.55 24.66 22.58
C THR A 253 2.60 23.64 23.72
N GLU A 254 1.47 23.11 24.16
CA GLU A 254 1.42 22.14 25.24
C GLU A 254 1.87 20.76 24.78
N MET A 255 2.78 20.17 25.54
CA MET A 255 3.18 18.78 25.34
C MET A 255 2.08 17.84 25.85
N ILE A 256 1.81 16.82 25.05
CA ILE A 256 0.83 15.76 25.30
C ILE A 256 1.55 14.42 25.50
N VAL A 257 0.78 13.44 25.97
CA VAL A 257 1.25 12.06 26.13
C VAL A 257 1.39 11.41 24.75
N CYS A 258 2.59 10.89 24.44
CA CYS A 258 2.87 10.23 23.17
C CYS A 258 1.96 9.00 22.91
N GLY A 259 1.41 8.41 23.97
CA GLY A 259 0.42 7.33 23.91
C GLY A 259 -0.78 7.64 23.01
N TYR A 260 -1.19 8.91 22.86
CA TYR A 260 -2.27 9.26 21.92
C TYR A 260 -1.92 8.91 20.47
N ARG A 261 -0.67 9.16 20.05
CA ARG A 261 -0.20 8.85 18.69
C ARG A 261 0.06 7.36 18.51
N ILE A 262 0.63 6.72 19.53
CA ILE A 262 0.90 5.27 19.51
C ILE A 262 -0.40 4.48 19.41
N MET A 263 -1.47 4.95 20.08
CA MET A 263 -2.81 4.38 19.96
C MET A 263 -3.31 4.38 18.51
N GLU A 264 -3.17 5.49 17.80
CA GLU A 264 -3.54 5.62 16.37
C GLU A 264 -2.76 4.61 15.50
N TYR A 265 -1.45 4.50 15.70
CA TYR A 265 -0.62 3.55 14.95
C TYR A 265 -0.95 2.08 15.24
N LEU A 266 -1.33 1.74 16.47
CA LEU A 266 -1.68 0.37 16.85
C LEU A 266 -3.08 -0.04 16.36
N ALA A 267 -3.98 0.92 16.18
CA ALA A 267 -5.38 0.67 15.86
C ALA A 267 -5.60 -0.15 14.58
N PRO A 268 -5.05 0.22 13.40
CA PRO A 268 -5.33 -0.49 12.16
C PRO A 268 -4.65 -1.86 12.07
N VAL A 269 -3.66 -2.15 12.92
CA VAL A 269 -2.83 -3.37 12.83
C VAL A 269 -3.07 -4.35 13.97
N THR A 270 -3.95 -4.02 14.92
CA THR A 270 -4.32 -4.89 16.04
C THR A 270 -5.71 -5.48 15.79
N LYS A 271 -5.81 -6.81 15.82
CA LYS A 271 -7.09 -7.49 15.63
C LYS A 271 -8.03 -7.22 16.81
N ASP A 272 -9.29 -6.96 16.50
CA ASP A 272 -10.37 -6.72 17.48
C ASP A 272 -10.07 -5.51 18.42
N PHE A 273 -9.34 -4.52 17.91
CA PHE A 273 -9.01 -3.29 18.62
C PHE A 273 -10.27 -2.59 19.18
N PRO A 274 -10.23 -2.02 20.40
CA PRO A 274 -11.44 -1.63 21.12
C PRO A 274 -12.11 -0.35 20.61
N LEU A 275 -11.40 0.44 19.81
CA LEU A 275 -11.87 1.74 19.33
C LEU A 275 -12.21 1.66 17.84
N LYS A 276 -13.21 2.44 17.43
CA LYS A 276 -13.55 2.58 16.02
C LYS A 276 -12.54 3.47 15.32
N ILE A 277 -12.26 3.12 14.07
CA ILE A 277 -11.41 3.88 13.17
C ILE A 277 -12.32 4.50 12.10
N SER A 278 -12.10 5.77 11.80
CA SER A 278 -12.79 6.52 10.76
C SER A 278 -12.28 6.15 9.36
N ASP A 279 -12.95 6.65 8.31
CA ASP A 279 -12.52 6.43 6.92
C ASP A 279 -11.14 7.05 6.61
N SER A 280 -10.66 8.02 7.42
CA SER A 280 -9.32 8.59 7.28
C SER A 280 -8.23 7.77 7.95
N GLY A 281 -8.59 6.75 8.75
CA GLY A 281 -7.64 5.92 9.49
C GLY A 281 -7.38 6.37 10.92
N ASP A 282 -8.00 7.48 11.36
CA ASP A 282 -7.87 8.00 12.73
C ASP A 282 -8.94 7.41 13.66
N ILE A 283 -8.68 7.38 14.97
CA ILE A 283 -9.67 7.01 16.00
C ILE A 283 -10.87 7.96 15.93
N ASP A 284 -12.06 7.36 15.78
CA ASP A 284 -13.35 8.08 15.81
C ASP A 284 -13.74 8.35 17.28
N THR A 285 -13.19 9.43 17.85
CA THR A 285 -13.50 9.88 19.22
C THR A 285 -13.47 11.41 19.34
N ASN A 286 -14.28 11.93 20.26
CA ASN A 286 -14.20 13.33 20.71
C ASN A 286 -13.45 13.49 22.05
N ASP A 287 -13.14 12.37 22.72
CA ASP A 287 -12.41 12.35 23.99
C ASP A 287 -11.22 11.38 23.86
N TYR A 288 -10.06 11.96 23.54
CA TYR A 288 -8.83 11.19 23.41
C TYR A 288 -8.34 10.64 24.75
N THR A 289 -8.63 11.30 25.87
CA THR A 289 -8.23 10.84 27.19
C THR A 289 -9.00 9.58 27.57
N GLU A 290 -10.31 9.55 27.35
CA GLU A 290 -11.13 8.36 27.54
C GLU A 290 -10.71 7.23 26.57
N ALA A 291 -10.49 7.57 25.28
CA ALA A 291 -10.05 6.59 24.28
C ALA A 291 -8.72 5.92 24.65
N LEU A 292 -7.73 6.70 25.10
CA LEU A 292 -6.44 6.16 25.54
C LEU A 292 -6.60 5.24 26.74
N GLN A 293 -7.47 5.58 27.69
CA GLN A 293 -7.73 4.72 28.85
C GLN A 293 -8.38 3.39 28.44
N ILE A 294 -9.40 3.43 27.55
CA ILE A 294 -10.02 2.23 26.98
C ILE A 294 -8.97 1.35 26.29
N CYS A 295 -8.09 1.95 25.48
CA CYS A 295 -7.03 1.23 24.77
C CYS A 295 -6.06 0.53 25.75
N ARG A 296 -5.61 1.24 26.79
CA ARG A 296 -4.71 0.69 27.83
C ARG A 296 -5.36 -0.48 28.56
N ASP A 297 -6.60 -0.31 29.02
CA ASP A 297 -7.34 -1.34 29.74
C ASP A 297 -7.57 -2.59 28.87
N TRP A 298 -7.83 -2.39 27.58
CA TRP A 298 -7.99 -3.50 26.65
C TRP A 298 -6.71 -4.33 26.49
N PHE A 299 -5.54 -3.70 26.30
CA PHE A 299 -4.27 -4.43 26.19
C PHE A 299 -3.88 -5.15 27.49
N LEU A 300 -4.25 -4.60 28.65
CA LEU A 300 -4.09 -5.29 29.94
C LEU A 300 -4.96 -6.56 30.04
N GLN A 301 -6.18 -6.52 29.49
CA GLN A 301 -7.12 -7.64 29.49
C GLN A 301 -6.83 -8.67 28.39
N HIS A 302 -6.12 -8.28 27.33
CA HIS A 302 -5.81 -9.12 26.17
C HIS A 302 -4.29 -9.23 25.94
N PRO A 303 -3.53 -9.81 26.87
CA PRO A 303 -2.09 -10.00 26.69
C PRO A 303 -1.77 -10.93 25.51
N ASP A 304 -2.73 -11.69 24.99
CA ASP A 304 -2.58 -12.58 23.83
C ASP A 304 -3.05 -11.96 22.50
N TYR A 305 -3.19 -10.63 22.45
CA TYR A 305 -3.59 -9.85 21.28
C TYR A 305 -2.93 -10.34 19.97
N LYS A 306 -3.66 -10.20 18.86
CA LYS A 306 -3.22 -10.65 17.55
C LYS A 306 -2.90 -9.46 16.66
N ILE A 307 -1.76 -9.55 15.97
CA ILE A 307 -1.32 -8.57 14.97
C ILE A 307 -1.90 -9.01 13.62
N ILE A 308 -2.49 -8.08 12.88
CA ILE A 308 -2.96 -8.29 11.51
C ILE A 308 -1.72 -8.34 10.61
N ASN A 309 -1.48 -9.45 9.90
CA ASN A 309 -0.24 -9.68 9.12
C ASN A 309 -0.48 -9.90 7.62
N GLU A 310 -1.67 -9.54 7.14
CA GLU A 310 -2.03 -9.68 5.73
C GLU A 310 -1.77 -8.40 4.92
N GLU A 311 -1.57 -7.28 5.60
CA GLU A 311 -1.39 -5.93 5.05
C GLU A 311 0.06 -5.45 5.24
N TYR A 312 0.46 -4.48 4.41
CA TYR A 312 1.83 -3.95 4.39
C TYR A 312 2.22 -3.35 5.73
#